data_AF-A0A5D0WFQ8-F1
#
_entry.id   AF-A0A5D0WFQ8-F1
#
_cell.length_a   1.000
_cell.length_b   1.000
_cell.length_c   1.000
_cell.angle_alpha   90.00
_cell.angle_beta   90.00
_cell.angle_gamma   90.00
#
_symmetry.space_group_name_H-M   'P 1'
#
loop_
_entity.id
_entity.type
_entity.pdbx_description
1 polymer ?
#
loop_
_entity_poly.entity_id
_entity_poly.type
_entity_poly.pdbx_seq_one_letter_code
_entity_poly.pdbx_strand_id
1 'polypeptide(L)' 'MTLHLAEIAFAVAPGAHAVVLMDQAGWHMTGKLKVPANISIVALP' A
#
# COMPACT_ATOMS: atom_id res chain seq x y z
N MET A 1 8.68 0.94 -3.41
CA MET A 1 7.39 0.66 -2.75
C MET A 1 6.23 0.46 -3.72
N THR A 2 6.11 1.23 -4.81
CA THR A 2 5.02 1.06 -5.79
C THR A 2 4.83 -0.37 -6.32
N LEU A 3 5.91 -1.04 -6.74
CA LEU A 3 5.82 -2.42 -7.26
C LEU A 3 5.34 -3.41 -6.19
N HIS A 4 5.72 -3.20 -4.94
CA HIS A 4 5.29 -4.05 -3.84
C HIS A 4 3.79 -3.90 -3.55
N LEU A 5 3.27 -2.67 -3.53
CA LEU A 5 1.83 -2.44 -3.40
C LEU A 5 1.04 -2.99 -4.60
N ALA A 6 1.60 -2.93 -5.81
CA ALA A 6 0.98 -3.53 -6.99
C ALA A 6 0.86 -5.06 -6.87
N GLU A 7 1.90 -5.72 -6.36
CA GLU A 7 1.88 -7.17 -6.13
C GLU A 7 0.85 -7.56 -5.05
N ILE A 8 0.79 -6.82 -3.94
CA ILE A 8 -0.23 -7.04 -2.91
C ILE A 8 -1.62 -6.87 -3.53
N ALA A 9 -1.85 -5.80 -4.28
CA ALA A 9 -3.14 -5.51 -4.91
C ALA A 9 -3.58 -6.60 -5.88
N PHE A 10 -2.63 -7.22 -6.59
CA PHE A 10 -2.88 -8.34 -7.49
C PHE A 10 -3.28 -9.61 -6.73
N ALA A 11 -2.69 -9.86 -5.56
CA ALA A 11 -2.97 -11.04 -4.75
C ALA A 11 -4.29 -10.94 -3.93
N VAL A 12 -4.90 -9.75 -3.83
CA VAL A 12 -6.20 -9.58 -3.14
C VAL A 12 -7.30 -10.31 -3.91
N ALA A 13 -8.04 -11.18 -3.23
CA ALA A 13 -9.15 -11.92 -3.82
C ALA A 13 -10.24 -10.98 -4.39
N PRO A 14 -10.95 -11.38 -5.46
CA PRO A 14 -12.07 -10.60 -5.98
C PRO A 14 -13.12 -10.30 -4.90
N GLY A 15 -13.52 -9.03 -4.78
CA GLY A 15 -14.49 -8.58 -3.76
C GLY A 15 -13.90 -8.33 -2.37
N ALA A 16 -12.59 -8.49 -2.17
CA ALA A 16 -11.90 -8.16 -0.93
C ALA A 16 -11.12 -6.83 -1.02
N HIS A 17 -10.74 -6.28 0.13
CA HIS A 17 -9.95 -5.06 0.28
C HIS A 17 -8.80 -5.29 1.26
N ALA A 18 -7.58 -4.87 0.91
CA ALA A 18 -6.43 -5.02 1.78
C ALA A 18 -6.16 -3.79 2.64
N VAL A 19 -5.74 -4.03 3.87
CA VAL A 19 -5.22 -3.01 4.79
C VAL A 19 -3.76 -3.35 5.08
N VAL A 20 -2.85 -2.42 4.78
CA VAL A 20 -1.40 -2.62 4.92
C VAL A 20 -0.85 -1.69 5.99
N LEU A 21 -0.21 -2.26 7.00
CA LEU A 21 0.46 -1.53 8.08
C LEU A 21 1.89 -1.19 7.65
N MET A 22 2.29 0.08 7.72
CA MET A 22 3.61 0.54 7.26
C MET A 22 4.26 1.52 8.23
N ASP A 23 5.59 1.47 8.35
CA ASP A 23 6.43 2.25 9.29
C ASP A 23 6.83 3.64 8.79
N GLN A 24 6.11 4.22 7.82
CA GLN A 24 6.39 5.50 7.14
C GLN A 24 7.81 5.68 6.54
N ALA A 25 8.69 4.70 6.67
CA ALA A 25 10.08 4.81 6.27
C ALA A 25 10.23 4.82 4.75
N GLY A 26 10.92 5.84 4.23
CA GLY A 26 11.34 5.94 2.83
C GLY A 26 10.29 6.43 1.82
N TRP A 27 8.99 6.16 2.02
CA TRP A 27 7.94 6.64 1.09
C TRP A 27 7.41 8.04 1.42
N HIS A 28 7.62 8.54 2.63
CA HIS A 28 7.20 9.90 3.02
C HIS A 28 8.14 11.00 2.47
N MET A 29 9.37 10.65 2.12
CA MET A 29 10.45 11.62 1.77
C MET A 29 10.57 11.89 0.26
N THR A 30 10.02 11.04 -0.60
CA THR A 30 10.37 11.00 -2.05
C THR A 30 9.22 11.29 -3.02
N GLY A 31 8.04 11.61 -2.51
CA GLY A 31 6.84 11.93 -3.30
C GLY A 31 5.65 11.04 -2.92
N LYS A 32 4.44 11.44 -3.33
CA LYS A 32 3.21 10.69 -2.99
C LYS A 32 3.30 9.25 -3.49
N LEU A 33 3.30 8.31 -2.54
CA LEU A 33 3.20 6.87 -2.79
C LEU A 33 1.97 6.57 -3.66
N LYS A 34 2.15 5.79 -4.73
CA LYS A 34 1.03 5.34 -5.57
C LYS A 34 0.36 4.15 -4.91
N VAL A 35 -0.82 4.37 -4.33
CA VAL A 35 -1.61 3.34 -3.64
C VAL A 35 -2.69 2.81 -4.59
N PRO A 36 -2.76 1.49 -4.84
CA PRO A 36 -3.85 0.87 -5.61
C PRO A 36 -5.22 1.08 -4.96
N ALA A 37 -6.28 1.11 -5.76
CA ALA A 37 -7.63 1.44 -5.29
C ALA A 37 -8.22 0.44 -4.27
N ASN A 38 -7.76 -0.81 -4.30
CA ASN A 38 -8.18 -1.90 -3.40
C ASN A 38 -7.26 -2.07 -2.17
N ILE A 39 -6.45 -1.06 -1.86
CA ILE A 39 -5.56 -1.03 -0.70
C ILE A 39 -5.80 0.26 0.11
N SER A 40 -5.83 0.12 1.43
CA SER A 40 -5.67 1.24 2.37
C SER A 40 -4.40 1.05 3.20
N ILE A 41 -3.70 2.16 3.49
CA ILE A 41 -2.50 2.17 4.33
C ILE A 41 -2.88 2.63 5.73
N VAL A 42 -2.45 1.88 6.74
CA VAL A 42 -2.40 2.31 8.13
C VAL A 42 -0.95 2.64 8.44
N ALA A 43 -0.68 3.91 8.70
CA ALA A 43 0.66 4.33 9.09
C ALA A 43 0.87 4.11 10.58
N LEU A 44 2.01 3.52 10.93
CA LEU A 44 2.51 3.52 12.29
C LEU A 44 3.05 4.91 12.66
N PRO A 45 2.94 5.32 13.94
CA PRO A 45 3.50 6.57 14.44
C PRO A 45 5.03 6.59 14.42
#